data_AF-A0A2G4IGC5-F1
#
_entry.id   AF-A0A2G4IGC5-F1
#
_cell.length_a   1.000
_cell.length_b   1.000
_cell.length_c   1.000
_cell.angle_alpha   90.00
_cell.angle_beta   90.00
_cell.angle_gamma   90.00
#
_symmetry.space_group_name_H-M   'P 1'
#
loop_
_entity.id
_entity.type
_entity.pdbx_description
1 polymer ?
#
loop_
_entity_poly.entity_id
_entity_poly.type
_entity_poly.pdbx_seq_one_letter_code
_entity_poly.pdbx_strand_id
1 'polypeptide(L)'
;MVALTVALGLVIGVFPILGSTTLLCGIAAAALGLNQPIIQLVNYFAYPAQLLALIPFYRAGESLFNRPHLPLSIPMLIERFRADVGQFFSDFGMVAVRGIVVWCLVAPFVAAAVYYLTRPPLRLLASRARAGRTA
;
A
#
# COMPACT_ATOMS: atom_id res chain seq x y z
N MET A 1 -12.69 -10.58 10.56
CA MET A 1 -11.67 -9.55 10.84
C MET A 1 -10.37 -9.80 10.10
N VAL A 2 -9.75 -10.99 10.20
CA VAL A 2 -8.48 -11.31 9.51
C VAL A 2 -8.49 -11.01 8.00
N ALA A 3 -9.54 -11.39 7.26
CA ALA A 3 -9.64 -11.09 5.82
C ALA A 3 -9.60 -9.59 5.51
N LEU A 4 -10.25 -8.77 6.35
CA LEU A 4 -10.24 -7.31 6.21
C LEU A 4 -8.86 -6.74 6.57
N THR A 5 -8.21 -7.29 7.60
CA THR A 5 -6.83 -6.94 7.99
C THR A 5 -5.84 -7.22 6.86
N VAL A 6 -5.95 -8.37 6.19
CA VAL A 6 -5.09 -8.72 5.04
C VAL A 6 -5.38 -7.81 3.85
N ALA A 7 -6.65 -7.59 3.52
CA ALA A 7 -7.03 -6.73 2.39
C ALA A 7 -6.53 -5.29 2.58
N LEU A 8 -6.76 -4.69 3.75
CA LEU A 8 -6.29 -3.34 4.04
C LEU A 8 -4.77 -3.27 4.14
N GLY A 9 -4.11 -4.25 4.77
CA GLY A 9 -2.65 -4.31 4.83
C GLY A 9 -1.99 -4.36 3.45
N LEU A 10 -2.56 -5.11 2.50
CA LEU A 10 -2.04 -5.19 1.14
C LEU A 10 -2.27 -3.88 0.36
N VAL A 11 -3.44 -3.26 0.50
CA VAL A 11 -3.80 -2.04 -0.24
C VAL A 11 -3.06 -0.82 0.29
N ILE A 12 -3.02 -0.66 1.62
CA ILE A 12 -2.28 0.42 2.28
C ILE A 12 -0.78 0.18 2.13
N GLY A 13 -0.32 -1.07 2.16
CA GLY A 13 1.10 -1.42 2.02
C GLY A 13 1.72 -1.03 0.68
N VAL A 14 0.92 -0.84 -0.37
CA VAL A 14 1.39 -0.35 -1.68
C VAL A 14 1.18 1.16 -1.88
N PHE A 15 0.84 1.91 -0.83
CA PHE A 15 0.67 3.36 -0.92
C PHE A 15 1.97 4.04 -1.38
N PRO A 16 1.91 4.99 -2.33
CA PRO A 16 3.09 5.47 -3.06
C PRO A 16 3.92 6.50 -2.29
N ILE A 17 4.03 6.37 -0.97
CA ILE A 17 4.89 7.19 -0.12
C ILE A 17 5.68 6.27 0.81
N LEU A 18 6.98 6.19 0.57
CA LEU A 18 7.89 5.34 1.35
C LEU A 18 7.85 5.73 2.84
N GLY A 19 7.84 4.73 3.72
CA GLY A 19 7.83 4.92 5.18
C GLY A 19 6.48 5.32 5.79
N SER A 20 5.51 5.79 5.00
CA SER A 20 4.18 6.17 5.53
C SER A 20 3.24 4.98 5.76
N THR A 21 3.47 3.86 5.07
CA THR A 21 2.56 2.69 5.06
C THR A 21 2.44 2.04 6.44
N THR A 22 3.52 1.98 7.22
CA THR A 22 3.52 1.47 8.59
C THR A 22 2.59 2.28 9.48
N LEU A 23 2.66 3.62 9.37
CA LEU A 23 1.80 4.53 10.13
C LEU A 23 0.34 4.40 9.68
N LEU A 24 0.09 4.41 8.36
CA LEU A 24 -1.26 4.27 7.81
C LEU A 24 -1.90 2.93 8.18
N CYS A 25 -1.16 1.83 8.13
CA CYS A 25 -1.63 0.52 8.58
C CYS A 25 -1.91 0.52 10.09
N GLY A 26 -1.05 1.14 10.89
CA GLY A 26 -1.23 1.26 12.34
C GLY A 26 -2.51 2.02 12.70
N ILE A 27 -2.74 3.17 12.05
CA ILE A 27 -3.95 3.99 12.21
C ILE A 27 -5.18 3.20 11.77
N ALA A 28 -5.16 2.55 10.60
CA ALA A 28 -6.28 1.77 10.10
C ALA A 28 -6.63 0.61 11.05
N ALA A 29 -5.62 -0.07 11.60
CA ALA A 29 -5.85 -1.14 12.55
C ALA A 29 -6.38 -0.64 13.90
N ALA A 30 -5.93 0.51 14.39
CA ALA A 30 -6.48 1.12 15.60
C ALA A 30 -7.93 1.58 15.41
N ALA A 31 -8.22 2.27 14.31
CA ALA A 31 -9.56 2.81 14.02
C ALA A 31 -10.61 1.73 13.78
N LEU A 32 -10.23 0.59 13.19
CA LEU A 32 -11.14 -0.49 12.81
C LEU A 32 -11.06 -1.72 13.74
N GLY A 33 -10.29 -1.65 14.83
CA GLY A 33 -10.10 -2.77 15.76
C GLY A 33 -9.46 -4.01 15.12
N LEU A 34 -8.53 -3.82 14.17
CA LEU A 34 -7.85 -4.91 13.48
C LEU A 34 -6.64 -5.42 14.28
N ASN A 35 -6.19 -6.63 13.94
CA ASN A 35 -5.01 -7.20 14.57
C ASN A 35 -3.74 -6.49 14.09
N GLN A 36 -3.11 -5.72 15.00
CA GLN A 36 -1.92 -4.91 14.76
C GLN A 36 -0.71 -5.74 14.24
N PRO A 37 -0.31 -6.84 14.90
CA PRO A 37 0.76 -7.71 14.36
C PRO A 37 0.50 -8.20 12.94
N ILE A 38 -0.73 -8.64 12.65
CA ILE A 38 -1.07 -9.18 11.33
C ILE A 38 -1.03 -8.08 10.27
N ILE A 39 -1.58 -6.88 10.51
CA ILE A 39 -1.58 -5.83 9.50
C ILE A 39 -0.16 -5.38 9.16
N GLN A 40 0.72 -5.30 10.16
CA GLN A 40 2.10 -4.89 9.95
C GLN A 40 2.90 -5.97 9.22
N LEU A 41 2.67 -7.25 9.55
CA LEU A 41 3.27 -8.36 8.81
C LEU A 41 2.88 -8.29 7.32
N VAL A 42 1.59 -8.10 7.04
CA VAL A 42 1.09 -7.95 5.66
C VAL A 42 1.67 -6.72 4.97
N ASN A 43 1.78 -5.58 5.67
CA ASN A 43 2.42 -4.37 5.16
C ASN A 43 3.88 -4.63 4.75
N TYR A 44 4.66 -5.33 5.58
CA TYR A 44 6.05 -5.68 5.24
C TYR A 44 6.13 -6.67 4.06
N PHE A 45 5.20 -7.61 3.95
CA PHE A 45 5.10 -8.48 2.77
C PHE A 45 4.73 -7.72 1.49
N ALA A 46 3.97 -6.63 1.60
CA ALA A 46 3.61 -5.78 0.48
C ALA A 46 4.75 -4.84 0.05
N TYR A 47 5.80 -4.68 0.86
CA TYR A 47 6.89 -3.73 0.60
C TYR A 47 7.60 -3.91 -0.77
N PRO A 48 7.93 -5.15 -1.23
CA PRO A 48 8.47 -5.32 -2.57
C PRO A 48 7.50 -4.85 -3.67
N ALA A 49 6.20 -5.11 -3.50
CA ALA A 49 5.17 -4.63 -4.41
C ALA A 49 5.05 -3.10 -4.36
N GLN A 50 5.21 -2.48 -3.19
CA GLN A 50 5.28 -1.02 -3.05
C GLN A 50 6.41 -0.43 -3.89
N LEU A 51 7.62 -0.99 -3.81
CA LEU A 51 8.78 -0.52 -4.58
C LEU A 51 8.56 -0.65 -6.09
N LEU A 52 7.98 -1.78 -6.53
CA LEU A 52 7.65 -2.00 -7.94
C LEU A 52 6.55 -1.06 -8.44
N ALA A 53 5.55 -0.77 -7.61
CA ALA A 53 4.41 0.07 -7.96
C ALA A 53 4.68 1.58 -7.82
N LEU A 54 5.71 1.99 -7.07
CA LEU A 54 5.99 3.40 -6.79
C LEU A 54 6.21 4.21 -8.08
N ILE A 55 7.13 3.75 -8.93
CA ILE A 55 7.45 4.42 -10.20
C ILE A 55 6.25 4.41 -11.16
N PRO A 56 5.53 3.29 -11.38
CA PRO A 56 4.28 3.27 -12.11
C PRO A 56 3.24 4.28 -11.62
N PHE A 57 3.02 4.41 -10.31
CA PHE A 57 2.06 5.38 -9.76
C PHE A 57 2.48 6.82 -10.08
N TYR A 58 3.75 7.15 -9.93
CA TYR A 58 4.25 8.49 -10.25
C TYR A 58 4.13 8.80 -11.74
N ARG A 59 4.51 7.88 -12.62
CA ARG A 59 4.38 8.05 -14.08
C ARG A 59 2.93 8.13 -14.54
N ALA A 60 2.06 7.29 -13.99
CA ALA A 60 0.63 7.36 -14.25
C ALA A 60 0.05 8.70 -13.79
N GLY A 61 0.54 9.23 -12.67
CA GLY A 61 0.17 10.55 -12.17
C GLY A 61 0.66 11.67 -13.09
N GLU A 62 1.90 11.60 -13.58
CA GLU A 62 2.41 12.55 -14.57
C GLU A 62 1.56 12.51 -15.85
N SER A 63 1.26 11.32 -16.36
CA SER A 63 0.42 11.13 -17.55
C SER A 63 -1.01 11.64 -17.35
N LEU A 64 -1.65 11.33 -16.22
CA LEU A 64 -3.01 11.77 -15.90
C LEU A 64 -3.14 13.29 -15.85
N PHE A 65 -2.09 13.99 -15.44
CA PHE A 65 -2.05 15.44 -15.33
C PHE A 65 -1.28 16.12 -16.48
N ASN A 66 -0.97 15.40 -17.57
CA ASN A 66 -0.22 15.89 -18.73
C ASN A 66 1.09 16.60 -18.37
N ARG A 67 1.89 15.99 -17.47
CA ARG A 67 3.19 16.50 -17.05
C ARG A 67 4.33 15.73 -17.71
N PRO A 68 5.48 16.39 -17.94
CA PRO A 68 6.67 15.69 -18.43
C PRO A 68 7.09 14.61 -17.44
N HIS A 69 7.50 13.46 -17.99
CA HIS A 69 8.02 12.37 -17.18
C HIS A 69 9.39 12.73 -16.64
N LEU A 70 9.52 12.85 -15.33
CA LEU A 70 10.82 13.01 -14.70
C LEU A 70 11.60 11.69 -14.79
N PRO A 71 12.94 11.74 -14.88
CA PRO A 71 13.79 10.55 -14.81
C PRO A 71 13.83 10.01 -13.37
N LEU A 72 12.71 9.44 -12.93
CA LEU A 72 12.51 8.95 -11.57
C LEU A 72 13.19 7.58 -11.39
N SER A 73 14.02 7.48 -10.36
CA SER A 73 14.59 6.23 -9.87
C SER A 73 14.62 6.23 -8.35
N ILE A 74 14.48 5.06 -7.72
CA ILE A 74 14.52 4.93 -6.25
C ILE A 74 15.85 5.45 -5.68
N PRO A 75 17.03 5.11 -6.24
CA PRO A 75 18.30 5.63 -5.73
C PRO A 75 18.38 7.16 -5.80
N MET A 76 17.92 7.77 -6.90
CA MET A 76 17.90 9.23 -7.07
C MET A 76 17.00 9.90 -6.02
N LEU A 77 15.81 9.35 -5.77
CA LEU A 77 14.89 9.90 -4.76
C LEU A 77 15.52 9.86 -3.36
N ILE A 78 16.19 8.76 -3.01
CA ILE A 78 16.88 8.62 -1.72
C ILE A 78 18.05 9.59 -1.60
N GLU A 79 18.87 9.73 -2.66
CA GLU A 79 20.00 10.64 -2.70
C GLU A 79 19.55 12.10 -2.53
N ARG A 80 18.54 12.52 -3.28
CA ARG A 80 17.97 13.88 -3.20
C ARG A 80 17.35 14.17 -1.84
N PHE A 81 16.62 13.22 -1.28
CA PHE A 81 16.05 13.35 0.06
C PHE A 81 17.13 13.52 1.14
N ARG A 82 18.25 12.79 1.04
CA ARG A 82 19.37 12.91 1.99
C ARG A 82 20.17 14.20 1.82
N ALA A 83 20.25 14.72 0.60
CA ALA A 83 20.97 15.95 0.31
C ALA A 83 20.25 17.18 0.88
N ASP A 84 18.96 17.33 0.55
CA ASP A 84 18.14 18.43 1.06
C ASP A 84 16.66 18.03 1.05
N VAL A 85 16.11 17.86 2.25
CA VAL A 85 14.70 17.47 2.44
C VAL A 85 13.75 18.57 1.93
N GLY A 86 14.05 19.84 2.16
CA GLY A 86 13.21 20.96 1.75
C GLY A 86 13.14 21.09 0.23
N GLN A 87 14.29 21.04 -0.43
CA GLN A 87 14.37 21.04 -1.90
C GLN A 87 13.69 19.80 -2.49
N PHE A 88 13.85 18.62 -1.87
CA PHE A 88 13.18 17.40 -2.30
C PHE A 88 11.65 17.55 -2.32
N PHE A 89 11.06 18.14 -1.27
CA PHE A 89 9.62 18.37 -1.26
C PHE A 89 9.18 19.40 -2.30
N SER A 90 9.99 20.43 -2.56
CA SER A 90 9.73 21.39 -3.64
C SER A 90 9.74 20.71 -5.03
N ASP A 91 10.73 19.85 -5.28
CA ASP A 91 10.93 19.22 -6.58
C ASP A 91 9.96 18.04 -6.84
N PHE A 92 9.71 17.22 -5.82
CA PHE A 92 8.98 15.95 -5.96
C PHE A 92 7.63 15.91 -5.23
N GLY A 93 7.28 16.93 -4.43
CA GLY A 93 6.04 16.94 -3.67
C GLY A 93 4.79 16.80 -4.56
N MET A 94 4.76 17.52 -5.68
CA MET A 94 3.64 17.39 -6.62
C MET A 94 3.64 16.06 -7.38
N VAL A 95 4.79 15.43 -7.58
CA VAL A 95 4.88 14.07 -8.16
C VAL A 95 4.25 13.07 -7.20
N ALA A 96 4.60 13.16 -5.92
CA ALA A 96 4.02 12.36 -4.84
C ALA A 96 2.49 12.53 -4.77
N VAL A 97 1.98 13.77 -4.78
CA VAL A 97 0.53 14.04 -4.77
C VAL A 97 -0.18 13.40 -5.96
N ARG A 98 0.37 13.52 -7.17
CA ARG A 98 -0.23 12.90 -8.37
C ARG A 98 -0.23 11.37 -8.27
N GLY A 99 0.83 10.78 -7.73
CA GLY A 99 0.88 9.34 -7.42
C GLY A 99 -0.21 8.92 -6.43
N ILE A 100 -0.41 9.70 -5.36
CA ILE A 100 -1.49 9.47 -4.38
C ILE A 100 -2.86 9.52 -5.07
N VAL A 101 -3.10 10.47 -5.98
CA VAL A 101 -4.37 10.54 -6.74
C VAL A 101 -4.59 9.25 -7.53
N VAL A 102 -3.59 8.76 -8.26
CA VAL A 102 -3.72 7.49 -9.00
C VAL A 102 -3.96 6.32 -8.04
N TRP A 103 -3.26 6.26 -6.91
CA TRP A 103 -3.51 5.24 -5.91
C TRP A 103 -4.95 5.32 -5.38
N CYS A 104 -5.49 6.49 -5.08
CA CYS A 104 -6.89 6.65 -4.64
C CYS A 104 -7.90 6.15 -5.67
N LEU A 105 -7.59 6.27 -6.97
CA LEU A 105 -8.42 5.73 -8.04
C LEU A 105 -8.33 4.21 -8.14
N VAL A 106 -7.15 3.63 -7.96
CA VAL A 106 -6.90 2.18 -8.15
C VAL A 106 -7.20 1.36 -6.89
N ALA A 107 -6.91 1.90 -5.72
CA ALA A 107 -6.98 1.22 -4.43
C ALA A 107 -8.34 0.61 -4.10
N PRO A 108 -9.50 1.26 -4.35
CA PRO A 108 -10.81 0.66 -4.08
C PRO A 108 -11.05 -0.61 -4.90
N PHE A 109 -10.64 -0.64 -6.17
CA PHE A 109 -10.78 -1.80 -7.04
C PHE A 109 -9.88 -2.95 -6.60
N VAL A 110 -8.62 -2.64 -6.25
CA VAL A 110 -7.68 -3.63 -5.72
C VAL A 110 -8.17 -4.17 -4.38
N ALA A 111 -8.66 -3.32 -3.48
CA ALA A 111 -9.22 -3.71 -2.19
C ALA A 111 -10.42 -4.65 -2.36
N ALA A 112 -11.34 -4.32 -3.26
CA ALA A 112 -12.47 -5.17 -3.59
C ALA A 112 -12.02 -6.53 -4.13
N ALA A 113 -11.13 -6.54 -5.13
CA ALA A 113 -10.61 -7.78 -5.72
C ALA A 113 -9.94 -8.67 -4.66
N VAL A 114 -9.02 -8.11 -3.87
CA VAL A 114 -8.32 -8.83 -2.79
C VAL A 114 -9.31 -9.36 -1.75
N TYR A 115 -10.30 -8.56 -1.34
CA TYR A 115 -11.31 -8.97 -0.37
C TYR A 115 -12.15 -10.16 -0.86
N TYR A 116 -12.61 -10.12 -2.11
CA TYR A 116 -13.41 -11.20 -2.68
C TYR A 116 -12.58 -12.46 -2.96
N LEU A 117 -11.32 -12.32 -3.39
CA LEU A 117 -10.42 -13.46 -3.63
C LEU A 117 -9.96 -14.15 -2.34
N THR A 118 -9.74 -13.39 -1.26
CA THR A 118 -9.28 -13.95 0.02
C THR A 118 -10.42 -14.55 0.87
N ARG A 119 -11.68 -14.14 0.63
CA ARG A 119 -12.86 -14.68 1.34
C ARG A 119 -13.03 -16.20 1.28
N PRO A 120 -13.05 -16.86 0.09
CA PRO A 120 -13.27 -18.30 -0.03
C PRO A 120 -12.23 -19.17 0.72
N PRO A 121 -10.91 -18.98 0.53
CA PRO A 121 -9.92 -19.81 1.21
C PRO A 121 -9.93 -19.60 2.73
N LEU A 122 -10.14 -18.36 3.19
CA LEU A 122 -10.22 -18.07 4.62
C LEU A 122 -11.48 -18.69 5.27
N ARG A 123 -12.61 -18.74 4.55
CA ARG A 123 -13.81 -19.44 5.01
C ARG A 123 -13.60 -20.94 5.10
N LEU A 124 -12.92 -21.53 4.12
CA LEU A 124 -12.61 -22.96 4.09
C LEU A 124 -11.64 -23.38 5.22
N LEU A 125 -10.63 -22.55 5.49
CA LEU A 125 -9.70 -22.81 6.60
C LEU A 125 -10.38 -22.68 7.96
N ALA A 126 -11.28 -21.70 8.12
CA ALA A 126 -12.05 -21.52 9.34
C ALA A 126 -13.02 -22.68 9.62
N SER A 127 -13.63 -23.27 8.58
CA SER A 127 -14.50 -24.44 8.75
C SER A 127 -13.71 -25.71 9.10
N ARG A 128 -12.56 -25.94 8.44
CA ARG A 128 -11.65 -27.06 8.76
C ARG A 128 -11.08 -26.98 10.18
N ALA A 129 -10.66 -25.80 10.62
CA ALA A 129 -10.14 -25.59 11.97
C ALA A 129 -11.19 -25.80 13.08
N ARG A 130 -12.49 -25.65 12.78
CA ARG A 130 -13.56 -26.00 13.71
C ARG A 130 -13.84 -27.50 13.74
N ALA A 131 -13.88 -28.15 12.57
CA ALA A 131 -14.13 -29.58 12.48
C ALA A 131 -13.05 -30.43 13.20
N GLY A 132 -11.78 -30.00 13.16
CA GLY A 132 -10.68 -30.67 13.87
C GLY A 132 -10.60 -30.38 15.38
N ARG A 133 -11.42 -29.49 15.95
CA ARG A 133 -11.52 -29.27 17.41
C ARG A 133 -12.67 -30.04 18.06
N THR A 134 -13.57 -30.58 17.25
CA THR A 134 -14.75 -31.35 17.69
C THR A 134 -14.54 -32.87 17.56
N ALA A 135 -13.37 -33.29 17.05
CA ALA A 135 -12.91 -34.68 17.00
C ALA A 135 -11.80 -34.87 18.03
#